data_AF-A0A822DC50-F1
#
_entry.id   AF-A0A822DC50-F1
#
_cell.length_a   1.000
_cell.length_b   1.000
_cell.length_c   1.000
_cell.angle_alpha   90.00
_cell.angle_beta   90.00
_cell.angle_gamma   90.00
#
_symmetry.space_group_name_H-M   'P 1'
#
loop_
_entity.id
_entity.type
_entity.pdbx_description
1 polymer ?
#
loop_
_entity_poly.entity_id
_entity_poly.type
_entity_poly.pdbx_seq_one_letter_code
_entity_poly.pdbx_strand_id
1 'polypeptide(L)'
;GDCLNCGQEGEIDYAERQAIKAIKEEYIKTILINPNYNIARTSINLANKVLCVLRISTDVKRFIEFDCPDGILLGILQKYSSNILGTPIESMKITKDRCLFTQKMVDIGEKVAPYQVVKSLEQAVKSAEQLGYPVHV
;
A
#
# COMPACT_ATOMS: atom_id res chain seq x y z
N GLY A 1 -4.83 7.53 -20.71
CA GLY A 1 -4.81 6.08 -21.03
C GLY A 1 -3.52 5.59 -20.47
N ASP A 2 -3.55 5.23 -19.19
CA ASP A 2 -2.38 5.42 -18.35
C ASP A 2 -1.67 4.08 -18.14
N CYS A 3 -0.59 3.91 -18.90
CA CYS A 3 0.46 2.92 -18.64
C CYS A 3 1.26 3.32 -17.38
N LEU A 4 0.62 3.29 -16.21
CA LEU A 4 1.30 3.44 -14.91
C LEU A 4 1.65 2.08 -14.26
N ASN A 5 1.23 0.95 -14.85
CA ASN A 5 1.16 -0.35 -14.15
C ASN A 5 1.93 -1.52 -14.78
N CYS A 6 2.76 -1.30 -15.81
CA CYS A 6 3.57 -2.39 -16.39
C CYS A 6 4.67 -2.86 -15.42
N GLY A 7 4.33 -3.82 -14.55
CA GLY A 7 5.26 -4.55 -13.67
C GLY A 7 4.67 -4.87 -12.29
N GLN A 8 3.99 -3.89 -11.66
CA GLN A 8 3.55 -4.01 -10.26
C GLN A 8 2.24 -4.79 -10.08
N GLU A 9 1.32 -4.74 -11.05
CA GLU A 9 0.02 -5.42 -10.92
C GLU A 9 0.14 -6.95 -10.82
N GLY A 10 1.10 -7.55 -11.53
CA GLY A 10 1.31 -9.00 -11.51
C GLY A 10 1.89 -9.50 -10.18
N GLU A 11 2.83 -8.75 -9.59
CA GLU A 11 3.43 -9.10 -8.29
C GLU A 11 2.41 -8.96 -7.15
N ILE A 12 1.60 -7.90 -7.19
CA ILE A 12 0.54 -7.67 -6.21
C ILE A 12 -0.54 -8.76 -6.31
N ASP A 13 -1.01 -9.10 -7.52
CA ASP A 13 -1.97 -10.20 -7.73
C ASP A 13 -1.40 -11.54 -7.23
N TYR A 14 -0.13 -11.84 -7.51
CA TYR A 14 0.51 -13.04 -6.99
C TYR A 14 0.52 -13.06 -5.45
N ALA A 15 0.97 -11.98 -4.81
CA ALA A 15 1.03 -11.88 -3.35
C ALA A 15 -0.36 -12.01 -2.70
N GLU A 16 -1.38 -11.34 -3.26
CA GLU A 16 -2.77 -11.46 -2.80
C GLU A 16 -3.26 -12.91 -2.87
N ARG A 17 -2.98 -13.61 -3.97
CA ARG A 17 -3.38 -15.00 -4.14
C ARG A 17 -2.68 -15.92 -3.14
N GLN A 18 -1.39 -15.73 -2.89
CA GLN A 18 -0.66 -16.53 -1.91
C GLN A 18 -1.16 -16.28 -0.49
N ALA A 19 -1.45 -15.02 -0.15
CA ALA A 19 -2.03 -14.68 1.15
C ALA A 19 -3.37 -15.40 1.38
N ILE A 20 -4.26 -15.40 0.37
CA ILE A 20 -5.54 -16.12 0.49
C ILE A 20 -5.33 -17.63 0.66
N LYS A 21 -4.40 -18.24 -0.07
CA LYS A 21 -4.09 -19.66 0.07
C LYS A 21 -3.60 -20.00 1.48
N ALA A 22 -2.61 -19.26 1.98
CA ALA A 22 -2.06 -19.47 3.32
C ALA A 22 -3.13 -19.31 4.41
N ILE A 23 -3.99 -18.29 4.32
CA ILE A 23 -5.07 -18.08 5.30
C ILE A 23 -6.10 -19.22 5.25
N LYS A 24 -6.37 -19.79 4.06
CA LYS A 24 -7.28 -20.94 3.92
C LYS A 24 -6.70 -22.24 4.47
N GLU A 25 -5.38 -22.44 4.42
CA GLU A 25 -4.70 -23.59 5.02
C GLU A 25 -4.88 -23.60 6.55
N GLU A 26 -5.00 -22.42 7.16
CA GLU A 26 -5.33 -22.25 8.58
C GLU A 26 -6.85 -22.33 8.87
N TYR A 27 -7.66 -22.77 7.91
CA TYR A 27 -9.13 -22.90 8.02
C TYR A 27 -9.86 -21.58 8.32
N ILE A 28 -9.26 -20.43 7.98
CA ILE A 28 -9.86 -19.11 8.18
C ILE A 28 -10.67 -18.70 6.94
N LYS A 29 -11.88 -18.16 7.15
CA LYS A 29 -12.72 -17.63 6.08
C LYS A 29 -12.14 -16.33 5.54
N THR A 30 -12.00 -16.24 4.22
CA THR A 30 -11.38 -15.10 3.53
C THR A 30 -12.37 -14.32 2.68
N ILE A 31 -12.22 -13.00 2.70
CA ILE A 31 -13.00 -12.08 1.89
C ILE A 31 -12.04 -11.20 1.12
N LEU A 32 -12.00 -11.37 -0.19
CA LEU A 32 -11.19 -10.52 -1.06
C LEU A 32 -12.01 -9.30 -1.48
N ILE A 33 -11.46 -8.11 -1.25
CA ILE A 33 -12.01 -6.87 -1.78
C ILE A 33 -10.97 -6.23 -2.69
N ASN A 34 -11.23 -6.19 -3.99
CA ASN A 34 -10.28 -5.65 -4.98
C ASN A 34 -11.04 -4.85 -6.04
N PRO A 35 -10.65 -3.58 -6.34
CA PRO A 35 -11.32 -2.76 -7.34
C PRO A 35 -11.09 -3.23 -8.78
N ASN A 36 -10.07 -4.05 -9.03
CA ASN A 36 -9.76 -4.57 -10.36
C ASN A 36 -10.68 -5.76 -10.68
N TYR A 37 -11.61 -5.55 -11.62
CA TYR A 37 -12.57 -6.56 -12.05
C TYR A 37 -11.91 -7.86 -12.53
N ASN A 38 -10.76 -7.79 -13.21
CA ASN A 38 -10.08 -8.99 -13.70
C ASN A 38 -9.50 -9.84 -12.56
N ILE A 39 -8.94 -9.19 -11.53
CA ILE A 39 -8.44 -9.86 -10.33
C ILE A 39 -9.60 -10.46 -9.54
N ALA A 40 -10.67 -9.69 -9.32
CA ALA A 40 -11.87 -10.16 -8.64
C ALA A 40 -12.47 -11.40 -9.35
N ARG A 41 -12.66 -11.33 -10.67
CA ARG A 41 -13.22 -12.41 -11.48
C ARG A 41 -12.40 -13.70 -11.39
N THR A 42 -11.08 -13.59 -11.45
CA THR A 42 -10.17 -14.75 -11.41
C THR A 42 -9.91 -15.29 -9.99
N SER A 43 -10.47 -14.63 -8.97
CA SER A 43 -10.31 -15.00 -7.56
C SER A 43 -11.58 -15.55 -6.92
N ILE A 44 -12.69 -15.68 -7.67
CA ILE A 44 -13.99 -16.18 -7.18
C ILE A 44 -13.88 -17.56 -6.51
N ASN A 45 -13.06 -18.45 -7.07
CA ASN A 45 -12.84 -19.78 -6.49
C ASN A 45 -11.70 -19.80 -5.45
N LEU A 46 -11.02 -18.67 -5.28
CA LEU A 46 -9.87 -18.56 -4.40
C LEU A 46 -10.29 -18.14 -2.99
N ALA A 47 -11.09 -17.09 -2.82
CA ALA A 47 -11.59 -16.66 -1.51
C ALA A 47 -12.98 -17.24 -1.20
N ASN A 48 -13.45 -17.15 0.04
CA ASN A 48 -14.83 -17.54 0.38
C ASN A 48 -15.86 -16.54 -0.16
N LYS A 49 -15.47 -15.27 -0.27
CA LYS A 49 -16.28 -14.19 -0.82
C LYS A 49 -15.37 -13.21 -1.56
N VAL A 50 -15.80 -12.72 -2.72
CA VAL A 50 -15.05 -11.74 -3.51
C VAL A 50 -15.95 -10.55 -3.82
N LEU A 51 -15.44 -9.34 -3.57
CA LEU A 51 -16.13 -8.09 -3.80
C LEU A 51 -15.30 -7.20 -4.71
N CYS A 52 -15.87 -6.87 -5.88
CA CYS A 52 -15.33 -5.87 -6.78
C CYS A 52 -15.95 -4.51 -6.43
N VAL A 53 -15.20 -3.64 -5.76
CA VAL A 53 -15.70 -2.32 -5.32
C VAL A 53 -14.96 -1.19 -6.02
N LEU A 54 -15.68 -0.25 -6.60
CA LEU A 54 -15.09 0.91 -7.29
C LEU A 54 -14.73 2.03 -6.30
N ARG A 55 -15.41 2.12 -5.15
CA ARG A 55 -15.19 3.15 -4.13
C ARG A 55 -14.87 2.52 -2.79
N ILE A 56 -13.57 2.28 -2.62
CA ILE A 56 -13.01 1.59 -1.46
C ILE A 56 -13.43 2.23 -0.14
N SER A 57 -13.55 3.56 -0.03
CA SER A 57 -13.81 4.21 1.28
C SER A 57 -15.25 4.06 1.81
N THR A 58 -16.26 4.02 0.95
CA THR A 58 -17.68 3.88 1.35
C THR A 58 -18.16 2.44 1.33
N ASP A 59 -17.77 1.69 0.30
CA ASP A 59 -18.28 0.33 0.09
C ASP A 59 -17.64 -0.64 1.07
N VAL A 60 -16.33 -0.51 1.32
CA VAL A 60 -15.63 -1.31 2.32
C VAL A 60 -16.12 -1.00 3.73
N LYS A 61 -16.45 0.26 4.02
CA LYS A 61 -16.99 0.62 5.34
C LYS A 61 -18.30 -0.11 5.63
N ARG A 62 -19.28 -0.01 4.72
CA ARG A 62 -20.56 -0.73 4.86
C ARG A 62 -20.35 -2.23 4.96
N PHE A 63 -19.39 -2.75 4.22
CA PHE A 63 -19.05 -4.15 4.26
C PHE A 63 -18.53 -4.58 5.63
N ILE A 64 -17.58 -3.85 6.21
CA ILE A 64 -17.04 -4.15 7.54
C ILE A 64 -18.15 -4.08 8.60
N GLU A 65 -19.04 -3.09 8.51
CA GLU A 65 -20.19 -2.94 9.42
C GLU A 65 -21.21 -4.09 9.31
N PHE A 66 -21.35 -4.70 8.13
CA PHE A 66 -22.32 -5.77 7.89
C PHE A 66 -21.74 -7.18 8.15
N ASP A 67 -20.54 -7.43 7.66
CA ASP A 67 -19.91 -8.76 7.67
C ASP A 67 -19.04 -8.97 8.93
N CYS A 68 -18.72 -7.91 9.67
CA CYS A 68 -18.00 -7.92 10.95
C CYS A 68 -16.76 -8.86 10.97
N PRO A 69 -15.76 -8.65 10.09
CA PRO A 69 -14.58 -9.51 10.04
C PRO A 69 -13.72 -9.40 11.30
N ASP A 70 -13.17 -10.52 11.77
CA ASP A 70 -12.30 -10.59 12.96
C ASP A 70 -10.94 -9.89 12.77
N GLY A 71 -10.51 -9.70 11.53
CA GLY A 71 -9.27 -9.02 11.18
C GLY A 71 -9.22 -8.62 9.72
N ILE A 72 -8.44 -7.58 9.43
CA ILE A 72 -8.20 -7.12 8.06
C ILE A 72 -6.70 -7.09 7.80
N LEU A 73 -6.27 -7.83 6.78
CA LEU A 73 -4.90 -7.79 6.27
C LEU A 73 -4.80 -6.64 5.27
N LEU A 74 -3.98 -5.62 5.58
CA LEU A 74 -3.96 -4.37 4.82
C LEU A 74 -2.58 -3.84 4.52
N GLY A 75 -2.44 -3.32 3.29
CA GLY A 75 -1.43 -2.31 2.96
C GLY A 75 -1.92 -0.85 3.02
N ILE A 76 -3.25 -0.57 3.06
CA ILE A 76 -3.79 0.82 2.88
C ILE A 76 -5.06 1.21 3.70
N LEU A 77 -5.89 0.32 4.27
CA LEU A 77 -7.20 0.74 4.84
C LEU A 77 -7.23 1.01 6.35
N GLN A 78 -6.83 2.21 6.76
CA GLN A 78 -6.72 2.57 8.17
C GLN A 78 -8.05 2.68 8.96
N LYS A 79 -9.17 3.06 8.34
CA LYS A 79 -10.21 3.80 9.10
C LYS A 79 -11.31 2.96 9.77
N TYR A 80 -11.41 1.66 9.51
CA TYR A 80 -12.69 0.96 9.74
C TYR A 80 -12.64 -0.38 10.48
N SER A 81 -11.48 -0.90 10.88
CA SER A 81 -11.43 -2.13 11.70
C SER A 81 -10.49 -2.00 12.89
N SER A 82 -10.90 -2.62 14.00
CA SER A 82 -10.20 -2.65 15.28
C SER A 82 -8.98 -3.57 15.27
N ASN A 83 -8.85 -4.48 14.30
CA ASN A 83 -7.76 -5.45 14.23
C ASN A 83 -7.13 -5.48 12.83
N ILE A 84 -6.12 -4.63 12.63
CA ILE A 84 -5.33 -4.57 11.40
C ILE A 84 -4.14 -5.50 11.56
N LEU A 85 -4.05 -6.50 10.69
CA LEU A 85 -2.97 -7.49 10.68
C LEU A 85 -1.85 -7.04 9.74
N GLY A 86 -0.60 -7.38 10.09
CA GLY A 86 0.58 -7.09 9.29
C GLY A 86 1.35 -5.85 9.76
N THR A 87 2.01 -5.17 8.83
CA THR A 87 2.85 -4.01 9.13
C THR A 87 2.02 -2.91 9.81
N PRO A 88 2.45 -2.38 10.97
CA PRO A 88 1.75 -1.29 11.62
C PRO A 88 1.57 -0.10 10.67
N ILE A 89 0.38 0.51 10.72
CA ILE A 89 0.05 1.65 9.86
C ILE A 89 1.04 2.80 10.04
N GLU A 90 1.46 3.03 11.28
CA GLU A 90 2.44 4.06 11.58
C GLU A 90 3.75 3.81 10.82
N SER A 91 4.23 2.56 10.80
CA SER A 91 5.39 2.18 9.99
C SER A 91 5.16 2.44 8.51
N MET A 92 3.97 2.12 7.97
CA MET A 92 3.64 2.42 6.57
C MET A 92 3.58 3.93 6.27
N LYS A 93 3.12 4.75 7.21
CA LYS A 93 3.12 6.22 7.07
C LYS A 93 4.53 6.77 7.08
N ILE A 94 5.34 6.32 8.03
CA ILE A 94 6.75 6.68 8.14
C ILE A 94 7.48 6.34 6.83
N THR A 95 7.30 5.13 6.29
CA THR A 95 8.03 4.71 5.08
C THR A 95 7.55 5.38 3.80
N LYS A 96 6.31 5.88 3.74
CA LYS A 96 5.78 6.60 2.57
C LYS A 96 6.05 8.10 2.59
N ASP A 97 6.30 8.68 3.77
CA ASP A 97 6.68 10.09 3.90
C ASP A 97 8.20 10.22 3.92
N ARG A 98 8.76 10.85 2.88
CA ARG A 98 10.22 10.98 2.73
C ARG A 98 10.88 11.70 3.90
N CYS A 99 10.24 12.71 4.49
CA CYS A 99 10.80 13.45 5.60
C CYS A 99 10.80 12.60 6.88
N LEU A 100 9.67 11.96 7.20
CA LEU A 100 9.57 11.07 8.36
C LEU A 100 10.51 9.86 8.23
N PHE A 101 10.60 9.28 7.03
CA PHE A 101 11.52 8.18 6.76
C PHE A 101 12.97 8.61 7.00
N THR A 102 13.40 9.73 6.40
CA THR A 102 14.76 10.24 6.55
C THR A 102 15.09 10.52 8.01
N GLN A 103 14.16 11.16 8.74
CA GLN A 103 14.34 11.40 10.18
C GLN A 103 14.55 10.09 10.94
N LYS A 104 13.74 9.06 10.66
CA LYS A 104 13.88 7.75 11.32
C LYS A 104 15.19 7.04 11.00
N MET A 105 15.70 7.17 9.78
CA MET A 105 17.01 6.64 9.41
C MET A 105 18.14 7.37 10.16
N VAL A 106 18.05 8.69 10.30
CA VAL A 106 19.01 9.49 11.08
C VAL A 106 18.96 9.11 12.56
N ASP A 107 17.76 8.92 13.13
CA ASP A 107 17.58 8.54 14.54
C ASP A 107 18.28 7.22 14.90
N ILE A 108 18.38 6.29 13.93
CA ILE A 108 19.06 5.00 14.11
C ILE A 108 20.54 5.02 13.68
N GLY A 109 21.07 6.19 13.31
CA GLY A 109 22.46 6.37 12.91
C GLY A 109 22.78 5.92 11.47
N GLU A 110 21.76 5.68 10.64
CA GLU A 110 21.95 5.31 9.24
C GLU A 110 22.19 6.53 8.37
N LYS A 111 22.99 6.33 7.32
CA LYS A 111 23.28 7.40 6.35
C LYS A 111 22.10 7.58 5.40
N VAL A 112 21.69 8.83 5.20
CA VAL A 112 20.67 9.19 4.21
C VAL A 112 21.29 10.02 3.11
N ALA A 113 20.89 9.76 1.86
CA ALA A 113 21.32 10.55 0.73
C ALA A 113 20.91 12.02 0.92
N PRO A 114 21.82 12.98 0.67
CA PRO A 114 21.48 14.40 0.70
C PRO A 114 20.30 14.69 -0.23
N TYR A 115 19.32 15.44 0.27
CA TYR A 115 18.15 15.83 -0.50
C TYR A 115 17.70 17.24 -0.11
N GLN A 116 16.93 17.88 -1.00
CA GLN A 116 16.30 19.15 -0.73
C GLN A 116 14.91 19.17 -1.34
N VAL A 117 13.94 19.68 -0.56
CA VAL A 117 12.57 19.88 -1.05
C VAL A 117 12.48 21.28 -1.64
N VAL A 118 12.16 21.34 -2.92
CA VAL A 118 12.08 22.59 -3.70
C VAL A 118 10.67 22.77 -4.25
N LYS A 119 10.25 24.02 -4.44
CA LYS A 119 8.90 24.35 -4.96
C LYS A 119 8.93 25.16 -6.25
N SER A 120 10.10 25.50 -6.77
CA SER A 120 10.27 26.19 -8.04
C SER A 120 11.44 25.63 -8.83
N LEU A 121 11.43 25.85 -10.15
CA LEU A 121 12.52 25.45 -11.03
C LEU A 121 13.84 26.10 -10.62
N GLU A 122 13.82 27.38 -10.28
CA GLU A 122 15.00 28.12 -9.83
C GLU A 122 15.60 27.51 -8.55
N GLN A 123 14.75 27.14 -7.59
CA GLN A 123 15.20 26.43 -6.39
C GLN A 123 15.77 25.04 -6.71
N ALA A 124 15.18 24.32 -7.66
CA ALA A 124 15.67 23.02 -8.09
C ALA A 124 17.07 23.11 -8.71
N VAL A 125 17.30 24.07 -9.62
CA VAL A 125 18.61 24.28 -10.25
C VAL A 125 19.66 24.65 -9.20
N LYS A 126 19.36 25.61 -8.32
CA LYS A 126 20.28 26.01 -7.25
C LYS A 126 20.61 24.85 -6.31
N SER A 127 19.61 24.03 -5.98
CA SER A 127 19.83 22.85 -5.12
C SER A 127 20.69 21.81 -5.83
N ALA A 128 20.53 21.62 -7.15
CA ALA A 128 21.35 20.71 -7.93
C ALA A 128 22.82 21.15 -8.00
N GLU A 129 23.08 22.46 -8.18
CA GLU A 129 24.43 23.02 -8.15
C GLU A 129 25.11 22.84 -6.77
N GLN A 130 24.34 22.93 -5.69
CA GLN A 130 24.83 22.73 -4.32
C GLN A 130 25.09 21.26 -3.98
N LEU A 131 24.19 20.35 -4.42
CA LEU A 131 24.29 18.92 -4.15
C LEU A 131 25.29 18.21 -5.07
N GLY A 132 25.57 18.79 -6.24
CA GLY A 132 26.43 18.22 -7.27
C GLY A 132 25.69 17.26 -8.20
N TYR A 133 26.01 17.32 -9.49
CA TYR A 133 25.43 16.43 -10.51
C TYR A 133 26.12 15.05 -10.50
N PRO A 134 25.39 13.97 -10.86
CA PRO A 134 23.98 13.94 -11.27
C PRO A 134 23.01 14.01 -10.07
N VAL A 135 21.85 14.64 -10.29
CA VAL A 135 20.75 14.69 -9.31
C VAL A 135 19.51 13.96 -9.82
N HIS A 136 18.79 13.32 -8.89
CA HIS A 136 17.49 12.71 -9.15
C HIS A 136 16.39 13.64 -8.61
N VAL A 137 15.41 13.96 -9.47
CA VAL A 137 14.26 14.82 -9.16
C VAL A 137 13.03 13.97 -8.94
#